data_AF-A0A7S8HSV8-F1
#
_entry.id   AF-A0A7S8HSV8-F1
#
_cell.length_a   1.000
_cell.length_b   1.000
_cell.length_c   1.000
_cell.angle_alpha   90.00
_cell.angle_beta   90.00
_cell.angle_gamma   90.00
#
_symmetry.space_group_name_H-M   'P 1'
#
loop_
_entity.id
_entity.type
_entity.pdbx_description
1 polymer ?
#
loop_
_entity_poly.entity_id
_entity_poly.type
_entity_poly.pdbx_seq_one_letter_code
_entity_poly.pdbx_strand_id
1 'polypeptide(L)'
;MSQYTMIMDGTVVTDNGIPPPANWVNIYEDMGGDMLWGQGGQMEDEVRSRGIDGDIRPHYGMAPYTGEVLYLFEVGSSQFYVFNAIDGSMLMIRDQTDLKSIVDILDDDNRGLPALDIQEI
;
A
#
# COMPACT_ATOMS: atom_id res chain seq x y z
N MET A 1 15.15 -6.00 -2.76
CA MET A 1 14.86 -4.61 -2.35
C MET A 1 14.22 -3.87 -3.50
N SER A 2 12.98 -3.39 -3.31
CA SER A 2 12.29 -2.52 -4.26
C SER A 2 13.04 -1.19 -4.44
N GLN A 3 13.01 -0.63 -5.64
CA GLN A 3 13.58 0.70 -5.95
C GLN A 3 12.89 1.85 -5.18
N TYR A 4 11.77 1.56 -4.53
CA TYR A 4 10.95 2.49 -3.75
C TYR A 4 11.25 2.48 -2.26
N THR A 5 12.46 2.06 -1.88
CA THR A 5 12.87 1.94 -0.48
C THR A 5 14.08 2.79 -0.16
N MET A 6 14.19 3.23 1.09
CA MET A 6 15.33 3.93 1.65
C MET A 6 15.69 3.37 3.03
N ILE A 7 16.91 3.66 3.49
CA ILE A 7 17.32 3.32 4.85
C ILE A 7 17.10 4.53 5.75
N MET A 8 16.26 4.36 6.78
CA MET A 8 16.03 5.34 7.84
C MET A 8 16.42 4.71 9.18
N ASP A 9 17.40 5.29 9.86
CA ASP A 9 17.90 4.79 11.16
C ASP A 9 18.24 3.29 11.18
N GLY A 10 18.80 2.79 10.06
CA GLY A 10 19.21 1.39 9.91
C GLY A 10 18.07 0.43 9.53
N THR A 11 16.85 0.93 9.32
CA THR A 11 15.68 0.15 8.91
C THR A 11 15.30 0.48 7.47
N VAL A 12 14.94 -0.53 6.67
CA VAL A 12 14.46 -0.34 5.31
C VAL A 12 13.00 0.08 5.36
N VAL A 13 12.68 1.24 4.80
CA VAL A 13 11.33 1.81 4.74
C VAL A 13 10.96 2.17 3.31
N THR A 14 9.67 2.25 3.00
CA THR A 14 9.21 2.80 1.72
C THR A 14 9.48 4.31 1.66
N ASP A 15 10.03 4.77 0.54
CA ASP A 15 10.37 6.17 0.29
C ASP A 15 9.13 6.93 -0.21
N ASN A 16 8.31 7.40 0.72
CA ASN A 16 7.04 8.08 0.43
C ASN A 16 7.08 9.60 0.63
N GLY A 17 8.06 10.12 1.39
CA GLY A 17 8.10 11.52 1.84
C GLY A 17 6.97 11.94 2.79
N ILE A 18 6.03 11.04 3.10
CA ILE A 18 4.86 11.25 3.95
C ILE A 18 4.84 10.13 5.02
N PRO A 19 4.63 10.46 6.31
CA PRO A 19 4.52 9.44 7.36
C PRO A 19 3.27 8.56 7.15
N PRO A 20 3.27 7.30 7.62
CA PRO A 20 2.08 6.47 7.57
C PRO A 20 0.96 7.05 8.45
N PRO A 21 -0.32 6.84 8.09
CA PRO A 21 -1.45 7.15 8.96
C PRO A 21 -1.48 6.24 10.20
N ALA A 22 -2.26 6.60 11.20
CA ALA A 22 -2.42 5.82 12.42
C ALA A 22 -2.76 4.35 12.12
N ASN A 23 -2.05 3.42 12.79
CA ASN A 23 -2.16 1.97 12.60
C ASN A 23 -1.61 1.43 11.28
N TRP A 24 -0.94 2.25 10.47
CA TRP A 24 -0.19 1.81 9.29
C TRP A 24 1.33 1.94 9.53
N VAL A 25 2.11 1.18 8.78
CA VAL A 25 3.57 1.18 8.80
C VAL A 25 4.12 1.30 7.40
N ASN A 26 5.32 1.87 7.30
CA ASN A 26 6.10 1.96 6.07
C ASN A 26 7.40 1.14 6.14
N ILE A 27 7.56 0.31 7.18
CA ILE A 27 8.71 -0.58 7.36
C ILE A 27 8.59 -1.73 6.35
N TYR A 28 9.57 -1.84 5.45
CA TYR A 28 9.47 -2.72 4.28
C TYR A 28 9.31 -4.20 4.67
N GLU A 29 10.06 -4.65 5.68
CA GLU A 29 9.97 -6.04 6.18
C GLU A 29 8.62 -6.33 6.86
N ASP A 30 8.08 -5.38 7.62
CA ASP A 30 6.76 -5.52 8.24
C ASP A 30 5.64 -5.57 7.19
N MET A 31 5.88 -4.95 6.03
CA MET A 31 4.98 -5.01 4.88
C MET A 31 5.13 -6.31 4.05
N GLY A 32 5.93 -7.29 4.47
CA GLY A 32 6.13 -8.55 3.75
C GLY A 32 7.39 -8.60 2.87
N GLY A 33 8.18 -7.52 2.86
CA GLY A 33 9.51 -7.47 2.27
C GLY A 33 9.57 -7.91 0.81
N ASP A 34 10.69 -8.52 0.43
CA ASP A 34 10.93 -8.96 -0.95
C ASP A 34 10.00 -10.09 -1.41
N MET A 35 9.42 -10.88 -0.50
CA MET A 35 8.45 -11.92 -0.89
C MET A 35 7.17 -11.31 -1.47
N LEU A 36 6.73 -10.18 -0.93
CA LEU A 36 5.53 -9.50 -1.40
C LEU A 36 5.83 -8.46 -2.48
N TRP A 37 6.84 -7.63 -2.28
CA TRP A 37 7.11 -6.42 -3.08
C TRP A 37 8.36 -6.48 -3.95
N GLY A 38 9.18 -7.50 -3.78
CA GLY A 38 10.39 -7.69 -4.59
C GLY A 38 10.06 -7.97 -6.06
N GLN A 39 11.08 -7.97 -6.90
CA GLN A 39 10.93 -8.42 -8.29
C GLN A 39 10.49 -9.89 -8.32
N GLY A 40 9.40 -10.19 -9.02
CA GLY A 40 8.77 -11.52 -9.02
C GLY A 40 8.10 -11.87 -7.70
N GLY A 41 7.84 -10.88 -6.83
CA GLY A 41 7.08 -11.04 -5.60
C GLY A 41 5.58 -11.18 -5.87
N GLN A 42 4.84 -11.60 -4.85
CA GLN A 42 3.41 -11.90 -4.97
C GLN A 42 2.57 -10.73 -5.54
N MET A 43 2.89 -9.47 -5.22
CA MET A 43 2.12 -8.34 -5.73
C MET A 43 2.23 -8.18 -7.25
N GLU A 44 3.33 -8.61 -7.87
CA GLU A 44 3.47 -8.59 -9.33
C GLU A 44 2.46 -9.54 -9.98
N ASP A 45 2.25 -10.73 -9.41
CA ASP A 45 1.27 -11.71 -9.88
C ASP A 45 -0.17 -11.26 -9.62
N GLU A 46 -0.45 -10.70 -8.43
CA GLU A 46 -1.78 -10.20 -8.09
C GLU A 46 -2.21 -9.05 -9.01
N VAL A 47 -1.35 -8.07 -9.25
CA VAL A 47 -1.67 -6.92 -10.11
C VAL A 47 -1.83 -7.36 -11.57
N ARG A 48 -0.91 -8.19 -12.09
CA ARG A 48 -0.97 -8.64 -13.49
C ARG A 48 -2.11 -9.59 -13.79
N SER A 49 -2.47 -10.47 -12.87
CA SER A 49 -3.60 -11.40 -13.06
C SER A 49 -4.94 -10.68 -13.25
N ARG A 50 -5.03 -9.43 -12.78
CA ARG A 50 -6.18 -8.51 -12.96
C ARG A 50 -6.07 -7.63 -14.20
N GLY A 51 -5.06 -7.85 -15.04
CA GLY A 51 -4.84 -7.09 -16.27
C GLY A 51 -4.35 -5.66 -16.03
N ILE A 52 -3.77 -5.39 -14.86
CA ILE A 52 -3.16 -4.10 -14.55
C ILE A 52 -1.67 -4.18 -14.89
N ASP A 53 -1.23 -3.26 -15.75
CA ASP A 53 0.16 -3.11 -16.13
C ASP A 53 0.72 -1.81 -15.55
N GLY A 54 1.95 -1.85 -15.06
CA GLY A 54 2.65 -0.69 -14.55
C GLY A 54 3.68 -1.05 -13.49
N ASP A 55 4.46 -0.05 -13.11
CA ASP A 55 5.40 -0.19 -12.00
C ASP A 55 4.64 -0.13 -10.68
N ILE A 56 4.98 -1.02 -9.74
CA ILE A 56 4.27 -1.21 -8.48
C ILE A 56 5.09 -0.55 -7.38
N ARG A 57 4.52 0.48 -6.77
CA ARG A 57 5.12 1.22 -5.67
C ARG A 57 4.41 0.91 -4.35
N PRO A 58 5.06 0.18 -3.41
CA PRO A 58 4.51 0.00 -2.08
C PRO A 58 4.50 1.33 -1.31
N HIS A 59 3.41 1.62 -0.61
CA HIS A 59 3.34 2.75 0.30
C HIS A 59 3.31 2.31 1.75
N TYR A 60 2.24 1.63 2.18
CA TYR A 60 2.03 1.28 3.59
C TYR A 60 1.38 -0.09 3.74
N GLY A 61 1.62 -0.73 4.87
CA GLY A 61 0.85 -1.90 5.33
C GLY A 61 0.20 -1.61 6.67
N MET A 62 -0.91 -2.29 6.98
CA MET A 62 -1.46 -2.24 8.35
C MET A 62 -0.42 -2.77 9.35
N ALA A 63 -0.33 -2.10 10.50
CA ALA A 63 0.64 -2.45 11.51
C ALA A 63 0.39 -3.88 12.04
N PRO A 64 1.41 -4.71 12.26
CA PRO A 64 1.22 -6.12 12.61
C PRO A 64 0.32 -6.38 13.84
N TYR A 65 0.31 -5.46 14.81
CA TYR A 65 -0.51 -5.59 16.02
C TYR A 65 -2.02 -5.42 15.78
N THR A 66 -2.42 -4.89 14.63
CA THR A 66 -3.84 -4.71 14.27
C THR A 66 -4.51 -6.04 13.91
N GLY A 67 -3.72 -7.03 13.48
CA GLY A 67 -4.22 -8.30 12.95
C GLY A 67 -4.76 -8.22 11.52
N GLU A 68 -4.82 -7.01 10.94
CA GLU A 68 -5.23 -6.78 9.56
C GLU A 68 -4.05 -6.98 8.61
N VAL A 69 -4.33 -7.47 7.39
CA VAL A 69 -3.31 -7.68 6.36
C VAL A 69 -3.67 -6.89 5.10
N LEU A 70 -3.80 -5.57 5.29
CA LEU A 70 -4.09 -4.61 4.21
C LEU A 70 -2.81 -3.89 3.77
N TYR A 71 -2.69 -3.66 2.46
CA TYR A 71 -1.57 -2.98 1.86
C TYR A 71 -2.01 -1.88 0.90
N LEU A 72 -1.52 -0.66 1.10
CA LEU A 72 -1.71 0.47 0.19
C LEU A 72 -0.51 0.56 -0.77
N PHE A 73 -0.80 0.61 -2.05
CA PHE A 73 0.21 0.74 -3.10
C PHE A 73 -0.32 1.55 -4.28
N GLU A 74 0.61 2.00 -5.12
CA GLU A 74 0.36 2.71 -6.37
C GLU A 74 0.82 1.85 -7.53
N VAL A 75 0.08 1.87 -8.64
CA VAL A 75 0.54 1.32 -9.92
C VAL A 75 0.63 2.44 -10.95
N GLY A 76 1.79 2.55 -11.59
CA GLY A 76 2.05 3.62 -12.56
C GLY A 76 2.37 4.95 -11.88
N SER A 77 1.57 5.99 -12.14
CA SER A 77 1.84 7.35 -11.65
C SER A 77 0.62 8.11 -11.09
N SER A 78 -0.49 7.41 -10.85
CA SER A 78 -1.70 8.08 -10.32
C SER A 78 -2.76 7.16 -9.72
N GLN A 79 -2.68 5.84 -9.91
CA GLN A 79 -3.74 4.94 -9.48
C GLN A 79 -3.33 4.18 -8.22
N PHE A 80 -4.09 4.40 -7.14
CA PHE A 80 -3.89 3.77 -5.85
C PHE A 80 -4.83 2.59 -5.66
N TYR A 81 -4.35 1.61 -4.91
CA TYR A 81 -5.05 0.38 -4.60
C TYR A 81 -4.82 -0.03 -3.15
N VAL A 82 -5.82 -0.70 -2.57
CA VAL A 82 -5.69 -1.45 -1.32
C VAL A 82 -5.82 -2.94 -1.64
N PHE A 83 -4.81 -3.73 -1.26
CA PHE A 83 -4.87 -5.18 -1.34
C PHE A 83 -5.13 -5.77 0.04
N ASN A 84 -6.14 -6.63 0.15
CA ASN A 84 -6.40 -7.42 1.34
C ASN A 84 -5.85 -8.83 1.14
N ALA A 85 -4.75 -9.15 1.82
CA ALA A 85 -4.12 -10.46 1.67
C ALA A 85 -4.83 -11.59 2.43
N ILE A 86 -5.85 -11.29 3.23
CA ILE A 86 -6.65 -12.32 3.91
C ILE A 86 -7.58 -13.02 2.92
N ASP A 87 -8.28 -12.26 2.08
CA ASP A 87 -9.27 -12.77 1.13
C ASP A 87 -8.83 -12.63 -0.34
N GLY A 88 -7.73 -11.94 -0.61
CA GLY A 88 -7.20 -11.69 -1.94
C GLY A 88 -7.94 -10.59 -2.71
N SER A 89 -8.83 -9.82 -2.06
CA SER A 89 -9.52 -8.71 -2.73
C SER A 89 -8.58 -7.53 -3.02
N MET A 90 -8.82 -6.87 -4.15
CA MET A 90 -8.09 -5.67 -4.55
C MET A 90 -9.09 -4.54 -4.80
N LEU A 91 -8.88 -3.42 -4.11
CA LEU A 91 -9.78 -2.28 -4.06
C LEU A 91 -9.09 -1.09 -4.74
N MET A 92 -9.62 -0.64 -5.86
CA MET A 92 -9.18 0.57 -6.55
C MET A 92 -9.75 1.82 -5.85
N ILE A 93 -8.89 2.78 -5.50
CA ILE A 93 -9.31 4.09 -4.96
C ILE A 93 -9.61 5.04 -6.13
N ARG A 94 -10.83 5.56 -6.22
CA ARG A 94 -11.33 6.31 -7.39
C ARG A 94 -11.34 7.82 -7.22
N ASP A 95 -11.43 8.29 -5.98
CA ASP A 95 -11.65 9.70 -5.66
C ASP A 95 -10.38 10.46 -5.26
N GLN A 96 -9.25 9.77 -5.11
CA GLN A 96 -7.97 10.35 -4.71
C GLN A 96 -6.88 10.08 -5.74
N THR A 97 -6.13 11.13 -6.09
CA THR A 97 -5.04 11.07 -7.09
C THR A 97 -3.65 11.28 -6.49
N ASP A 98 -3.56 11.48 -5.17
CA ASP A 98 -2.29 11.69 -4.47
C ASP A 98 -2.29 11.03 -3.09
N LEU A 99 -1.10 10.61 -2.67
CA LEU A 99 -0.91 9.87 -1.41
C LEU A 99 -1.28 10.70 -0.18
N LYS A 100 -1.05 12.03 -0.19
CA LYS A 100 -1.30 12.88 0.97
C LYS A 100 -2.77 12.95 1.30
N SER A 101 -3.62 13.12 0.29
CA SER A 101 -5.08 13.13 0.45
C SER A 101 -5.60 11.79 0.99
N ILE A 102 -5.03 10.66 0.55
CA ILE A 102 -5.38 9.34 1.09
C ILE A 102 -4.99 9.22 2.57
N VAL A 103 -3.75 9.60 2.91
CA VAL A 103 -3.26 9.56 4.30
C VAL A 103 -4.12 10.44 5.21
N ASP A 104 -4.50 11.64 4.77
CA ASP A 104 -5.35 12.55 5.56
C ASP A 104 -6.74 11.98 5.84
N ILE A 105 -7.28 11.16 4.94
CA ILE A 105 -8.56 10.47 5.13
C ILE A 105 -8.41 9.30 6.08
N LEU A 106 -7.32 8.53 5.95
CA LEU A 106 -7.06 7.36 6.78
C LEU A 106 -6.69 7.73 8.23
N ASP A 107 -6.04 8.88 8.44
CA ASP A 107 -5.63 9.38 9.76
C ASP A 107 -6.75 10.14 10.51
N ASP A 108 -7.89 10.39 9.85
CA ASP A 108 -9.06 11.01 10.48
C ASP A 108 -9.88 9.97 11.27
N ASP A 109 -9.91 10.17 12.59
CA ASP A 109 -10.63 9.33 13.59
C ASP A 109 -12.11 9.07 13.26
N ASN A 110 -12.74 9.89 12.41
CA ASN A 110 -14.16 9.80 12.07
C ASN A 110 -14.41 9.25 10.66
N ARG A 111 -13.36 9.00 9.87
CA ARG A 111 -13.46 8.66 8.45
C ARG A 111 -12.86 7.29 8.16
N GLY A 112 -11.53 7.20 8.18
CA GLY A 112 -10.80 5.98 7.83
C GLY A 112 -11.10 5.45 6.42
N LEU A 113 -10.83 4.14 6.21
CA LEU A 113 -11.02 3.44 4.94
C LEU A 113 -12.44 3.60 4.33
N PRO A 114 -13.55 3.53 5.10
CA PRO A 114 -14.90 3.68 4.56
C PRO A 114 -15.21 5.04 3.92
N ALA A 115 -14.37 6.04 4.12
CA ALA A 115 -14.55 7.38 3.56
C ALA A 115 -13.87 7.60 2.22
N LEU A 116 -13.17 6.59 1.69
CA LEU A 116 -12.64 6.57 0.32
C LEU A 116 -13.69 5.99 -0.64
N ASP A 117 -13.76 6.51 -1.86
CA ASP A 117 -14.53 5.87 -2.94
C ASP A 117 -13.71 4.72 -3.50
N ILE A 118 -14.04 3.49 -3.08
CA ILE A 118 -13.33 2.27 -3.46
C ILE A 118 -14.21 1.35 -4.30
N GLN A 119 -13.58 0.69 -5.27
CA GLN A 119 -14.21 -0.36 -6.07
C GLN A 119 -13.34 -1.61 -6.07
N GLU A 120 -13.94 -2.76 -5.76
CA GLU A 120 -13.32 -4.07 -5.97
C GLU A 120 -13.19 -4.40 -7.46
N ILE A 121 -12.03 -4.96 -7.85
CA ILE A 121 -11.67 -5.30 -9.23
C ILE A 121 -11.27 -6.76 -9.42
#